data_AF-A0A3S5Y174-F1
#
_entry.id   AF-A0A3S5Y174-F1
#
_cell.length_a   1.000
_cell.length_b   1.000
_cell.length_c   1.000
_cell.angle_alpha   90.00
_cell.angle_beta   90.00
_cell.angle_gamma   90.00
#
_symmetry.space_group_name_H-M   'P 1'
#
loop_
_entity.id
_entity.type
_entity.pdbx_description
1 polymer ?
#
loop_
_entity_poly.entity_id
_entity_poly.type
_entity_poly.pdbx_seq_one_letter_code
_entity_poly.pdbx_strand_id
1 'polypeptide(L)'
;MPDIHPAATDANFELLQTDPFFDVVVDLIAGYLASAFDDPASGEVDEWTLSCLPTTNKTAERERLFTLNVGPMEVLYVERYTENGETVDFRTVLYTSLSALQRGTGYSLDGLALANPLLRFKKTDNAAADGDGVLIDWFLSDEGADEQFFELPLDERTIRPLAQALVGKGRGPYAQYHNRSFAQHVLDVMNEDD
;
A
#
# COMPACT_ATOMS: atom_id res chain seq x y z
N MET A 1 -31.16 -6.18 -1.64
CA MET A 1 -29.75 -6.37 -1.23
C MET A 1 -29.13 -5.00 -1.24
N PRO A 2 -28.34 -4.60 -0.23
CA PRO A 2 -27.56 -3.38 -0.37
C PRO A 2 -26.65 -3.53 -1.58
N ASP A 3 -26.57 -2.50 -2.42
CA ASP A 3 -25.65 -2.49 -3.56
C ASP A 3 -24.21 -2.64 -3.03
N ILE A 4 -23.48 -3.61 -3.56
CA ILE A 4 -22.07 -3.82 -3.23
C ILE A 4 -21.31 -2.58 -3.71
N HIS A 5 -20.41 -2.06 -2.88
CA HIS A 5 -19.61 -0.91 -3.28
C HIS A 5 -18.76 -1.27 -4.51
N PRO A 6 -18.65 -0.40 -5.54
CA PRO A 6 -17.91 -0.71 -6.77
C PRO A 6 -16.50 -1.27 -6.51
N ALA A 7 -15.78 -0.67 -5.57
CA ALA A 7 -14.43 -1.10 -5.19
C ALA A 7 -14.32 -2.54 -4.64
N ALA A 8 -15.45 -3.12 -4.21
CA ALA A 8 -15.56 -4.47 -3.68
C ALA A 8 -16.14 -5.49 -4.70
N THR A 9 -16.36 -5.07 -5.95
CA THR A 9 -16.96 -5.93 -6.99
C THR A 9 -15.92 -6.71 -7.78
N ASP A 10 -16.31 -7.88 -8.28
CA ASP A 10 -15.50 -8.68 -9.20
C ASP A 10 -15.22 -7.95 -10.51
N ALA A 11 -16.20 -7.18 -11.03
CA ALA A 11 -16.01 -6.40 -12.25
C ALA A 11 -14.87 -5.37 -12.16
N ASN A 12 -14.70 -4.73 -10.99
CA ASN A 12 -13.56 -3.84 -10.77
C ASN A 12 -12.25 -4.62 -10.68
N PHE A 13 -12.28 -5.83 -10.11
CA PHE A 13 -11.09 -6.68 -10.05
C PHE A 13 -10.68 -7.17 -11.43
N GLU A 14 -11.63 -7.69 -12.23
CA GLU A 14 -11.41 -8.06 -13.63
C GLU A 14 -10.86 -6.89 -14.45
N LEU A 15 -11.36 -5.66 -14.23
CA LEU A 15 -10.81 -4.47 -14.87
C LEU A 15 -9.36 -4.22 -14.46
N LEU A 16 -9.04 -4.29 -13.17
CA LEU A 16 -7.68 -4.12 -12.66
C LEU A 16 -6.73 -5.21 -13.20
N GLN A 17 -7.20 -6.43 -13.45
CA GLN A 17 -6.38 -7.49 -14.05
C GLN A 17 -5.96 -7.19 -15.50
N THR A 18 -6.65 -6.28 -16.19
CA THR A 18 -6.25 -5.84 -17.54
C THR A 18 -5.15 -4.77 -17.53
N ASP A 19 -4.79 -4.31 -16.33
CA ASP A 19 -3.83 -3.24 -16.12
C ASP A 19 -2.40 -3.74 -16.35
N PRO A 20 -1.55 -3.05 -17.14
CA PRO A 20 -0.17 -3.48 -17.34
C PRO A 20 0.67 -3.44 -16.05
N PHE A 21 0.21 -2.75 -15.01
CA PHE A 21 0.87 -2.68 -13.71
C PHE A 21 0.30 -3.68 -12.69
N PHE A 22 -0.57 -4.60 -13.12
CA PHE A 22 -1.27 -5.51 -12.23
C PHE A 22 -0.35 -6.41 -11.41
N ASP A 23 0.62 -7.06 -12.06
CA ASP A 23 1.54 -7.98 -11.37
C ASP A 23 2.35 -7.24 -10.30
N VAL A 24 2.85 -6.03 -10.62
CA VAL A 24 3.57 -5.17 -9.67
C VAL A 24 2.68 -4.77 -8.49
N VAL A 25 1.40 -4.48 -8.74
CA VAL A 25 0.42 -4.19 -7.69
C VAL A 25 0.26 -5.39 -6.75
N VAL A 26 0.13 -6.61 -7.29
CA VAL A 26 0.00 -7.84 -6.50
C VAL A 26 1.25 -8.05 -5.65
N ASP A 27 2.44 -7.94 -6.24
CA ASP A 27 3.73 -8.13 -5.55
C ASP A 27 3.92 -7.13 -4.39
N LEU A 28 3.56 -5.86 -4.61
CA LEU A 28 3.63 -4.83 -3.57
C LEU A 28 2.71 -5.13 -2.38
N ILE A 29 1.48 -5.60 -2.65
CA ILE A 29 0.52 -5.94 -1.59
C ILE A 29 0.99 -7.19 -0.85
N ALA A 30 1.39 -8.23 -1.59
CA ALA A 30 1.89 -9.49 -1.05
C ALA A 30 3.10 -9.26 -0.13
N GLY A 31 4.11 -8.52 -0.61
CA GLY A 31 5.31 -8.20 0.17
C GLY A 31 5.01 -7.36 1.43
N TYR A 32 4.06 -6.43 1.35
CA TYR A 32 3.61 -5.67 2.52
C TYR A 32 2.95 -6.58 3.55
N LEU A 33 2.00 -7.43 3.12
CA LEU A 33 1.26 -8.33 4.00
C LEU A 33 2.20 -9.36 4.66
N ALA A 34 3.13 -9.95 3.91
CA ALA A 34 4.14 -10.88 4.42
C ALA A 34 5.03 -10.23 5.50
N SER A 35 5.36 -8.96 5.32
CA SER A 35 6.15 -8.21 6.31
C SER A 35 5.32 -7.79 7.52
N ALA A 36 4.04 -7.50 7.32
CA ALA A 36 3.15 -6.98 8.36
C ALA A 36 2.57 -8.07 9.29
N PHE A 37 2.36 -9.28 8.79
CA PHE A 37 1.62 -10.34 9.49
C PHE A 37 2.30 -11.70 9.38
N ASP A 38 2.16 -12.54 10.41
CA ASP A 38 2.62 -13.94 10.36
C ASP A 38 1.63 -14.84 9.61
N ASP A 39 0.33 -14.53 9.71
CA ASP A 39 -0.76 -15.20 9.01
C ASP A 39 -1.74 -14.13 8.48
N PRO A 40 -1.43 -13.53 7.30
CA PRO A 40 -2.28 -12.50 6.71
C PRO A 40 -3.72 -12.96 6.47
N ALA A 41 -3.94 -14.23 6.13
CA ALA A 41 -5.27 -14.75 5.83
C ALA A 41 -6.19 -14.71 7.07
N SER A 42 -5.64 -14.97 8.26
CA SER A 42 -6.41 -14.91 9.51
C SER A 42 -6.92 -13.50 9.87
N GLY A 43 -6.24 -12.46 9.38
CA GLY A 43 -6.54 -11.04 9.65
C GLY A 43 -7.39 -10.35 8.58
N GLU A 44 -7.79 -11.05 7.51
CA GLU A 44 -8.59 -10.44 6.43
C GLU A 44 -9.89 -9.82 6.98
N VAL A 45 -10.24 -8.62 6.50
CA VAL A 45 -11.40 -7.81 6.89
C VAL A 45 -11.36 -7.22 8.31
N ASP A 46 -10.80 -7.93 9.28
CA ASP A 46 -10.76 -7.50 10.68
C ASP A 46 -9.51 -6.69 11.01
N GLU A 47 -8.34 -7.11 10.52
CA GLU A 47 -7.05 -6.43 10.72
C GLU A 47 -6.65 -5.59 9.51
N TRP A 48 -6.95 -6.07 8.30
CA TRP A 48 -6.65 -5.36 7.07
C TRP A 48 -7.79 -5.48 6.04
N THR A 49 -7.86 -4.51 5.12
CA THR A 49 -8.80 -4.54 4.00
C THR A 49 -8.14 -4.02 2.74
N LEU A 50 -8.34 -4.73 1.64
CA LEU A 50 -7.94 -4.33 0.30
C LEU A 50 -9.13 -3.86 -0.53
N SER A 51 -9.00 -2.73 -1.22
CA SER A 51 -10.03 -2.20 -2.14
C SER A 51 -9.48 -2.05 -3.55
N CYS A 52 -10.31 -2.30 -4.57
CA CYS A 52 -9.93 -2.32 -5.97
C CYS A 52 -10.49 -1.11 -6.74
N LEU A 53 -9.64 -0.34 -7.41
CA LEU A 53 -10.01 0.87 -8.17
C LEU A 53 -10.96 1.81 -7.39
N PRO A 54 -10.60 2.23 -6.16
CA PRO A 54 -11.47 3.10 -5.37
C PRO A 54 -11.61 4.48 -6.02
N THR A 55 -12.81 5.05 -5.93
CA THR A 55 -13.11 6.38 -6.50
C THR A 55 -12.71 7.54 -5.58
N THR A 56 -12.14 7.24 -4.41
CA THR A 56 -11.66 8.24 -3.46
C THR A 56 -10.59 9.11 -4.13
N ASN A 57 -10.82 10.43 -4.16
CA ASN A 57 -9.93 11.42 -4.78
C ASN A 57 -9.64 11.19 -6.28
N LYS A 58 -10.47 10.37 -6.96
CA LYS A 58 -10.37 10.14 -8.40
C LYS A 58 -10.71 11.42 -9.17
N THR A 59 -9.86 11.76 -10.12
CA THR A 59 -10.05 12.84 -11.09
C THR A 59 -9.94 12.27 -12.51
N ALA A 60 -10.08 13.12 -13.53
CA ALA A 60 -9.85 12.70 -14.92
C ALA A 60 -8.38 12.34 -15.21
N GLU A 61 -7.46 12.86 -14.41
CA GLU A 61 -6.01 12.76 -14.61
C GLU A 61 -5.34 11.85 -13.58
N ARG A 62 -6.08 11.38 -12.58
CA ARG A 62 -5.54 10.59 -11.48
C ARG A 62 -6.56 9.62 -10.90
N GLU A 63 -6.16 8.38 -10.73
CA GLU A 63 -6.94 7.38 -9.99
C GLU A 63 -6.04 6.43 -9.21
N ARG A 64 -6.59 5.78 -8.20
CA ARG A 64 -5.87 4.74 -7.45
C ARG A 64 -6.18 3.38 -8.05
N LEU A 65 -5.16 2.55 -8.25
CA LEU A 65 -5.33 1.16 -8.69
C LEU A 65 -5.90 0.30 -7.57
N PHE A 66 -5.42 0.51 -6.35
CA PHE A 66 -5.89 -0.15 -5.15
C PHE A 66 -5.62 0.70 -3.91
N THR A 67 -6.18 0.28 -2.77
CA THR A 67 -5.78 0.77 -1.45
C THR A 67 -5.77 -0.38 -0.47
N LEU A 68 -4.63 -0.63 0.17
CA LEU A 68 -4.49 -1.52 1.32
C LEU A 68 -4.58 -0.68 2.61
N ASN A 69 -5.48 -1.09 3.50
CA ASN A 69 -5.64 -0.49 4.81
C ASN A 69 -5.32 -1.52 5.89
N VAL A 70 -4.65 -1.09 6.94
CA VAL A 70 -4.46 -1.86 8.19
C VAL A 70 -5.10 -1.08 9.33
N GLY A 71 -6.02 -1.72 10.04
CA GLY A 71 -6.89 -1.06 11.01
C GLY A 71 -7.54 0.20 10.38
N PRO A 72 -7.43 1.38 11.01
CA PRO A 72 -8.05 2.60 10.54
C PRO A 72 -7.24 3.40 9.51
N MET A 73 -6.12 2.88 9.00
CA MET A 73 -5.20 3.65 8.15
C MET A 73 -4.92 2.96 6.82
N GLU A 74 -4.95 3.74 5.74
CA GLU A 74 -4.39 3.38 4.45
C GLU A 74 -2.86 3.36 4.54
N VAL A 75 -2.25 2.23 4.19
CA VAL A 75 -0.81 1.99 4.35
C VAL A 75 -0.08 1.75 3.05
N LEU A 76 -0.78 1.39 1.99
CA LEU A 76 -0.17 1.16 0.68
C LEU A 76 -1.20 1.43 -0.42
N TYR A 77 -0.78 2.16 -1.46
CA TYR A 77 -1.55 2.35 -2.68
C TYR A 77 -0.64 2.74 -3.85
N VAL A 78 -1.14 2.54 -5.06
CA VAL A 78 -0.54 3.05 -6.30
C VAL A 78 -1.53 3.99 -6.97
N GLU A 79 -1.07 5.19 -7.34
CA GLU A 79 -1.80 6.15 -8.17
C GLU A 79 -1.34 6.04 -9.62
N ARG A 80 -2.30 5.94 -10.54
CA ARG A 80 -2.11 6.16 -11.97
C ARG A 80 -2.31 7.63 -12.27
N TYR A 81 -1.41 8.20 -13.08
CA TYR A 81 -1.58 9.51 -13.71
C TYR A 81 -1.88 9.35 -15.19
N THR A 82 -2.82 10.14 -15.69
CA THR A 82 -3.31 10.08 -17.06
C THR A 82 -3.33 11.47 -17.67
N GLU A 83 -2.82 11.60 -18.89
CA GLU A 83 -2.97 12.81 -19.71
C GLU A 83 -3.60 12.43 -21.06
N ASN A 84 -4.63 13.16 -21.48
CA ASN A 84 -5.34 12.91 -22.74
C ASN A 84 -5.88 11.47 -22.91
N GLY A 85 -6.15 10.77 -21.81
CA GLY A 85 -6.64 9.39 -21.82
C GLY A 85 -5.53 8.33 -21.89
N GLU A 86 -4.26 8.72 -21.89
CA GLU A 86 -3.11 7.82 -21.85
C GLU A 86 -2.43 7.88 -20.49
N THR A 87 -2.07 6.71 -19.95
CA THR A 87 -1.28 6.63 -18.72
C THR A 87 0.10 7.21 -18.97
N VAL A 88 0.49 8.21 -18.16
CA VAL A 88 1.80 8.86 -18.26
C VAL A 88 2.76 8.46 -17.15
N ASP A 89 2.24 8.06 -15.99
CA ASP A 89 3.08 7.71 -14.84
C ASP A 89 2.32 6.92 -13.77
N PHE A 90 3.06 6.31 -12.87
CA PHE A 90 2.56 5.69 -11.65
C PHE A 90 3.31 6.22 -10.44
N ARG A 91 2.59 6.45 -9.34
CA ARG A 91 3.18 6.82 -8.06
C ARG A 91 2.86 5.76 -7.03
N THR A 92 3.91 5.13 -6.49
CA THR A 92 3.78 4.17 -5.39
C THR A 92 3.91 4.91 -4.07
N VAL A 93 3.03 4.59 -3.12
CA VAL A 93 3.02 5.20 -1.79
C VAL A 93 2.90 4.12 -0.72
N LEU A 94 3.88 4.04 0.17
CA LEU A 94 3.93 3.07 1.28
C LEU A 94 4.11 3.80 2.62
N TYR A 95 3.44 3.32 3.66
CA TYR A 95 3.64 3.76 5.03
C TYR A 95 4.29 2.68 5.89
N THR A 96 5.30 3.09 6.67
CA THR A 96 6.05 2.22 7.58
C THR A 96 6.36 2.94 8.91
N SER A 97 6.91 2.22 9.89
CA SER A 97 7.33 2.84 11.16
C SER A 97 8.60 3.67 10.94
N LEU A 98 8.51 4.97 11.21
CA LEU A 98 9.62 5.90 11.15
C LEU A 98 10.71 5.50 12.14
N SER A 99 10.36 5.28 13.41
CA SER A 99 11.34 4.96 14.43
C SER A 99 12.05 3.64 14.12
N ALA A 100 11.35 2.65 13.55
CA ALA A 100 11.95 1.40 13.14
C ALA A 100 12.87 1.57 11.92
N LEU A 101 12.44 2.31 10.90
CA LEU A 101 13.25 2.60 9.73
C LEU A 101 14.53 3.34 10.10
N GLN A 102 14.45 4.33 10.99
CA GLN A 102 15.63 5.06 11.49
C GLN A 102 16.57 4.16 12.29
N ARG A 103 16.03 3.23 13.11
CA ARG A 103 16.86 2.24 13.82
C ARG A 103 17.54 1.26 12.85
N GLY A 104 16.83 0.80 11.81
CA GLY A 104 17.34 -0.17 10.84
C GLY A 104 18.42 0.40 9.94
N THR A 105 18.30 1.68 9.56
CA THR A 105 19.25 2.34 8.65
C THR A 105 20.32 3.16 9.36
N GLY A 106 20.08 3.58 10.61
CA GLY A 106 20.92 4.55 11.31
C GLY A 106 20.75 6.00 10.83
N TYR A 107 19.89 6.26 9.85
CA TYR A 107 19.64 7.59 9.31
C TYR A 107 18.52 8.32 10.06
N SER A 108 18.64 9.65 10.14
CA SER A 108 17.49 10.52 10.43
C SER A 108 16.55 10.59 9.22
N LEU A 109 15.39 11.23 9.36
CA LEU A 109 14.48 11.44 8.22
C LEU A 109 15.16 12.24 7.10
N ASP A 110 15.87 13.30 7.45
CA ASP A 110 16.64 14.10 6.49
C ASP A 110 17.80 13.29 5.89
N GLY A 111 18.41 12.40 6.68
CA GLY A 111 19.45 11.48 6.21
C GLY A 111 18.93 10.48 5.18
N LEU A 112 17.72 9.94 5.39
CA LEU A 112 17.05 9.06 4.43
C LEU A 112 16.77 9.78 3.10
N ALA A 113 16.23 11.00 3.16
CA ALA A 113 15.97 11.81 1.97
C ALA A 113 17.26 12.19 1.22
N LEU A 114 18.35 12.44 1.95
CA LEU A 114 19.65 12.74 1.33
C LEU A 114 20.28 11.49 0.68
N ALA A 115 20.12 10.32 1.31
CA ALA A 115 20.66 9.06 0.81
C ALA A 115 19.86 8.51 -0.39
N ASN A 116 18.56 8.83 -0.47
CA ASN A 116 17.65 8.33 -1.49
C ASN A 116 16.95 9.51 -2.18
N PRO A 117 17.65 10.26 -3.05
CA PRO A 117 17.14 11.51 -3.61
C PRO A 117 15.96 11.34 -4.57
N LEU A 118 15.67 10.13 -5.04
CA LEU A 118 14.51 9.81 -5.88
C LEU A 118 13.28 9.39 -5.07
N LEU A 119 13.45 9.22 -3.75
CA LEU A 119 12.37 8.90 -2.84
C LEU A 119 11.99 10.12 -2.03
N ARG A 120 10.69 10.29 -1.83
CA ARG A 120 10.15 11.28 -0.92
C ARG A 120 9.77 10.64 0.40
N PHE A 121 10.31 11.17 1.49
CA PHE A 121 9.92 10.78 2.84
C PHE A 121 9.13 11.91 3.52
N LYS A 122 8.00 11.58 4.12
CA LYS A 122 7.20 12.54 4.90
C LYS A 122 6.60 11.87 6.13
N LYS A 123 6.73 12.48 7.29
CA LYS A 123 5.95 12.03 8.46
C LYS A 123 4.46 12.15 8.16
N THR A 124 3.70 11.15 8.55
CA THR A 124 2.24 11.21 8.44
C THR A 124 1.66 12.07 9.55
N ASP A 125 0.64 12.85 9.20
CA ASP A 125 -0.17 13.59 10.16
C ASP A 125 -1.38 12.75 10.64
N ASN A 126 -1.50 11.50 10.15
CA ASN A 126 -2.59 10.60 10.54
C ASN A 126 -2.45 10.20 12.02
N ALA A 127 -3.43 10.60 12.83
CA ALA A 127 -3.46 10.34 14.26
C ALA A 127 -3.41 8.85 14.60
N ALA A 128 -3.87 7.96 13.72
CA ALA A 128 -3.82 6.52 13.95
C ALA A 128 -2.39 5.96 14.04
N ALA A 129 -1.42 6.65 13.43
CA ALA A 129 -0.01 6.25 13.47
C ALA A 129 0.71 6.69 14.75
N ASP A 130 0.04 7.38 15.69
CA ASP A 130 0.59 7.87 16.96
C ASP A 130 1.93 8.62 16.82
N GLY A 131 2.14 9.31 15.70
CA GLY A 131 3.37 10.07 15.40
C GLY A 131 4.56 9.23 14.93
N ASP A 132 4.42 7.91 14.76
CA ASP A 132 5.49 7.01 14.30
C ASP A 132 5.34 6.58 12.83
N GLY A 133 4.36 7.08 12.08
CA GLY A 133 4.23 6.77 10.65
C GLY A 133 5.09 7.66 9.75
N VAL A 134 5.78 7.06 8.78
CA VAL A 134 6.40 7.76 7.66
C VAL A 134 5.86 7.22 6.35
N LEU A 135 5.49 8.13 5.45
CA LEU A 135 5.19 7.87 4.06
C LEU A 135 6.49 7.91 3.25
N ILE A 136 6.63 6.94 2.37
CA ILE A 136 7.65 6.84 1.34
C ILE A 136 6.91 6.83 0.01
N ASP A 137 7.22 7.77 -0.88
CA ASP A 137 6.66 7.79 -2.22
C ASP A 137 7.69 8.06 -3.30
N TRP A 138 7.41 7.53 -4.50
CA TRP A 138 8.24 7.70 -5.69
C TRP A 138 7.39 7.54 -6.96
N PHE A 139 7.89 8.08 -8.06
CA PHE A 139 7.28 7.98 -9.38
C PHE A 139 8.01 6.99 -10.26
N LEU A 140 7.28 6.19 -11.03
CA LEU A 140 7.86 5.19 -11.93
C LEU A 140 8.71 5.83 -13.02
N SER A 141 8.39 7.07 -13.43
CA SER A 141 9.20 7.81 -14.40
C SER A 141 10.58 8.23 -13.89
N ASP A 142 10.81 8.22 -12.57
CA ASP A 142 12.11 8.58 -11.98
C ASP A 142 13.04 7.36 -12.08
N GLU A 143 13.88 7.32 -13.13
CA GLU A 143 14.81 6.23 -13.40
C GLU A 143 15.72 5.93 -12.19
N GLY A 144 15.64 4.70 -11.66
CA GLY A 144 16.39 4.23 -10.48
C GLY A 144 15.69 4.48 -9.13
N ALA A 145 14.48 5.03 -9.13
CA ALA A 145 13.70 5.21 -7.90
C ALA A 145 13.23 3.88 -7.30
N ASP A 146 12.88 2.92 -8.16
CA ASP A 146 12.54 1.56 -7.79
C ASP A 146 13.72 0.86 -7.10
N GLU A 147 14.94 0.97 -7.65
CA GLU A 147 16.16 0.44 -7.05
C GLU A 147 16.37 1.00 -5.63
N GLN A 148 16.28 2.33 -5.46
CA GLN A 148 16.38 2.96 -4.13
C GLN A 148 15.28 2.48 -3.19
N PHE A 149 14.06 2.32 -3.68
CA PHE A 149 12.93 1.87 -2.87
C PHE A 149 13.12 0.43 -2.37
N PHE A 150 13.54 -0.47 -3.25
CA PHE A 150 13.76 -1.88 -2.89
C PHE A 150 15.05 -2.12 -2.09
N GLU A 151 16.00 -1.19 -2.09
CA GLU A 151 17.17 -1.22 -1.19
C GLU A 151 16.85 -0.80 0.25
N LEU A 152 15.72 -0.12 0.50
CA LEU A 152 15.29 0.19 1.85
C LEU A 152 14.96 -1.10 2.62
N PRO A 153 15.23 -1.16 3.94
CA PRO A 153 14.92 -2.33 4.76
C PRO A 153 13.41 -2.41 5.08
N LEU A 154 12.57 -2.53 4.06
CA LEU A 154 11.11 -2.62 4.15
C LEU A 154 10.69 -4.06 4.45
N ASP A 155 11.13 -4.57 5.59
CA ASP A 155 10.89 -5.93 6.07
C ASP A 155 9.99 -5.93 7.33
N GLU A 156 9.83 -7.10 7.94
CA GLU A 156 9.09 -7.29 9.20
C GLU A 156 9.55 -6.36 10.33
N ARG A 157 10.79 -5.86 10.33
CA ARG A 157 11.31 -5.02 11.42
C ARG A 157 10.87 -3.58 11.26
N THR A 158 10.55 -3.12 10.05
CA THR A 158 10.12 -1.75 9.78
C THR A 158 8.62 -1.65 9.51
N ILE A 159 8.04 -2.59 8.79
CA ILE A 159 6.60 -2.59 8.43
C ILE A 159 5.74 -3.04 9.62
N ARG A 160 6.04 -4.19 10.23
CA ARG A 160 5.23 -4.80 11.30
C ARG A 160 4.95 -3.88 12.50
N PRO A 161 5.90 -3.07 13.01
CA PRO A 161 5.62 -2.21 14.16
C PRO A 161 4.46 -1.24 13.92
N LEU A 162 4.37 -0.65 12.72
CA LEU A 162 3.25 0.23 12.38
C LEU A 162 1.97 -0.59 12.21
N ALA A 163 2.03 -1.72 11.51
CA ALA A 163 0.87 -2.60 11.31
C ALA A 163 0.26 -3.06 12.64
N GLN A 164 1.07 -3.55 13.58
CA GLN A 164 0.62 -3.97 14.92
C GLN A 164 0.00 -2.82 15.72
N ALA A 165 0.58 -1.62 15.65
CA ALA A 165 0.01 -0.44 16.30
C ALA A 165 -1.38 -0.13 15.74
N LEU A 166 -1.54 -0.20 14.42
CA LEU A 166 -2.81 0.04 13.73
C LEU A 166 -3.86 -1.03 14.03
N VAL A 167 -3.48 -2.31 14.04
CA VAL A 167 -4.37 -3.41 14.46
C VAL A 167 -4.83 -3.21 15.91
N GLY A 168 -3.94 -2.76 16.79
CA GLY A 168 -4.26 -2.44 18.18
C GLY A 168 -5.30 -1.31 18.34
N LYS A 169 -5.52 -0.48 17.30
CA LYS A 169 -6.60 0.53 17.28
C LYS A 169 -7.97 -0.07 16.92
N GLY A 170 -7.99 -1.34 16.51
CA GLY A 170 -9.19 -2.06 16.12
C GLY A 170 -9.52 -1.93 14.63
N ARG A 171 -10.61 -2.59 14.26
CA ARG A 171 -11.09 -2.69 12.88
C ARG A 171 -11.38 -1.32 12.26
N GLY A 172 -10.84 -1.10 11.06
CA GLY A 172 -11.09 0.10 10.28
C GLY A 172 -12.52 0.18 9.69
N PRO A 173 -12.94 1.37 9.24
CA PRO A 173 -14.25 1.59 8.65
C PRO A 173 -14.36 1.08 7.20
N TYR A 174 -13.45 0.22 6.73
CA TYR A 174 -13.26 -0.05 5.30
C TYR A 174 -13.84 -1.38 4.82
N ALA A 175 -14.49 -2.14 5.69
CA ALA A 175 -15.01 -3.47 5.38
C ALA A 175 -15.99 -3.48 4.19
N GLN A 176 -16.82 -2.45 4.02
CA GLN A 176 -17.73 -2.35 2.87
C GLN A 176 -17.02 -2.12 1.52
N TYR A 177 -15.74 -1.73 1.54
CA TYR A 177 -14.92 -1.53 0.35
C TYR A 177 -14.01 -2.73 0.05
N HIS A 178 -14.05 -3.77 0.89
CA HIS A 178 -13.14 -4.89 0.77
C HIS A 178 -13.47 -5.76 -0.45
N ASN A 179 -12.51 -5.90 -1.35
CA ASN A 179 -12.62 -6.75 -2.53
C ASN A 179 -12.07 -8.14 -2.22
N ARG A 180 -12.98 -9.10 -1.99
CA ARG A 180 -12.62 -10.47 -1.60
C ARG A 180 -11.88 -11.23 -2.71
N SER A 181 -12.30 -11.07 -3.95
CA SER A 181 -11.67 -11.77 -5.08
C SER A 181 -10.24 -11.30 -5.30
N PHE A 182 -10.01 -9.99 -5.16
CA PHE A 182 -8.65 -9.44 -5.23
C PHE A 182 -7.80 -9.88 -4.02
N ALA A 183 -8.36 -9.83 -2.81
CA ALA A 183 -7.67 -10.28 -1.60
C ALA A 183 -7.28 -11.77 -1.68
N GLN A 184 -8.20 -12.63 -2.11
CA GLN A 184 -7.95 -14.05 -2.32
C GLN A 184 -6.83 -14.28 -3.33
N HIS A 185 -6.85 -13.56 -4.46
CA HIS A 185 -5.79 -13.68 -5.47
C HIS A 185 -4.41 -13.33 -4.91
N VAL A 186 -4.30 -12.24 -4.14
CA VAL A 186 -3.04 -11.87 -3.47
C VAL A 186 -2.60 -12.96 -2.49
N LEU A 187 -3.51 -13.47 -1.66
CA LEU A 187 -3.20 -14.53 -0.70
C LEU A 187 -2.80 -15.85 -1.39
N ASP A 188 -3.41 -16.18 -2.53
CA ASP A 188 -3.05 -17.37 -3.32
C ASP A 188 -1.61 -17.25 -3.85
N VAL A 189 -1.25 -16.09 -4.42
CA VAL A 189 0.13 -15.82 -4.89
C VAL A 189 1.14 -15.95 -3.75
N MET A 190 0.83 -15.42 -2.56
CA MET A 190 1.71 -15.54 -1.39
C MET A 190 1.96 -16.99 -0.97
N ASN A 191 1.01 -17.90 -1.18
CA ASN A 191 1.16 -19.33 -0.84
C ASN A 191 1.88 -20.13 -1.93
N GLU A 192 1.99 -19.62 -3.15
CA GLU A 192 2.70 -20.27 -4.27
C GLU A 192 4.21 -20.00 -4.24
N ASP A 193 4.62 -18.90 -3.59
CA ASP A 193 6.02 -18.47 -3.46
C ASP A 193 6.75 -19.02 -2.20
N ASP A 194 6.04 -19.75 -1.33
CA ASP A 194 6.56 -20.45 -0.13
C ASP A 194 7.04 -21.89 -0.40
#